data_AF-A0A397E0H6-F1
#
_entry.id   AF-A0A397E0H6-F1
#
_cell.length_a   1.000
_cell.length_b   1.000
_cell.length_c   1.000
_cell.angle_alpha   90.00
_cell.angle_beta   90.00
_cell.angle_gamma   90.00
#
_symmetry.space_group_name_H-M   'P 1'
#
loop_
_entity.id
_entity.type
_entity.pdbx_description
1 polymer ?
#
loop_
_entity_poly.entity_id
_entity_poly.type
_entity_poly.pdbx_seq_one_letter_code
_entity_poly.pdbx_strand_id
1 'polypeptide(L)'
;MYTLRREDAADHVADSLGFSVYLTSSRVDERVFVAHVAKVAVGLRRVRVDSCHLQSAWQCVDKLLSHRNHDTRAIAYTFLDVCLELHYDRVPLGMRLAIFQLLATGHGEFLRRQNSLRLLVQDGRTVLPFAKDLGWVLLTLLETSDAQKELSSLLHCILRRSPHALGTQNQHQTNSDDECVDVEPEIVTSITTLLSGRADAAYARRDKDACKRFLKFMTILVNHELDAAAATPECLASLCGLVNVKEDGVSTWAIIKHLLSGASRYQVLHGLLGLLEAPVAPFVVRGAVFFIGMSAWGSQRVTSLEVGRSSVLRSLLPAVQSPHSIVIFEVVLSLQRLIKKYGDQMLIEWDLVFDYLRRLFPWMAVQAFADEGPADRLAGELLDTLLLVEALHHPKQLSDPPLSSSHRRFQGNLYDFYAVVEVYMAYCPLATVTNLVTFRAEACHPASDSNWLANLHDLVATFFAPTGVHVIVRLQALSVLHEIVTLCRHICDDRVLDDLFVPCLQLVHDDDDPQACVACGRLHFEY
;
A
#
# COMPACT_ATOMS: atom_id res chain seq x y z
N MET A 1 -64.76 -9.65 58.28
CA MET A 1 -64.12 -9.68 59.62
C MET A 1 -63.02 -10.73 59.53
N TYR A 2 -61.72 -10.48 59.54
CA TYR A 2 -60.86 -9.34 59.87
C TYR A 2 -59.65 -9.45 58.91
N THR A 3 -59.45 -8.56 57.92
CA THR A 3 -58.58 -7.38 57.99
C THR A 3 -57.26 -7.58 58.74
N LEU A 4 -56.19 -7.86 58.00
CA LEU A 4 -54.83 -7.43 58.33
C LEU A 4 -54.25 -6.69 57.12
N ARG A 5 -54.43 -5.36 57.20
CA ARG A 5 -53.76 -4.23 56.55
C ARG A 5 -52.82 -4.56 55.37
N ARG A 6 -53.37 -4.35 54.17
CA ARG A 6 -52.79 -3.44 53.17
C ARG A 6 -52.54 -2.10 53.86
N GLU A 7 -51.30 -1.74 54.18
CA GLU A 7 -50.83 -0.34 54.26
C GLU A 7 -49.33 -0.15 54.54
N ASP A 8 -48.54 -1.15 54.95
CA ASP A 8 -47.13 -0.90 55.34
C ASP A 8 -46.05 -1.38 54.33
N ALA A 9 -46.41 -1.63 53.07
CA ALA A 9 -45.47 -2.20 52.08
C ALA A 9 -44.75 -1.16 51.18
N ALA A 10 -45.14 0.12 51.24
CA ALA A 10 -44.58 1.14 50.34
C ALA A 10 -43.27 1.75 50.87
N ASP A 11 -43.08 1.83 52.19
CA ASP A 11 -41.93 2.52 52.79
C ASP A 11 -40.76 1.58 53.17
N HIS A 12 -40.96 0.26 53.13
CA HIS A 12 -39.92 -0.72 53.50
C HIS A 12 -39.19 -1.41 52.34
N VAL A 13 -39.41 -0.95 51.10
CA VAL A 13 -38.65 -1.39 49.92
C VAL A 13 -37.49 -0.44 49.60
N ALA A 14 -37.27 0.62 50.39
CA ALA A 14 -36.25 1.61 50.05
C ALA A 14 -34.79 1.15 50.27
N ASP A 15 -34.52 -0.01 50.88
CA ASP A 15 -33.16 -0.30 51.37
C ASP A 15 -32.67 -1.75 51.31
N SER A 16 -32.96 -2.51 50.25
CA SER A 16 -32.39 -3.87 50.13
C SER A 16 -30.87 -3.92 49.92
N LEU A 17 -30.25 -2.79 49.56
CA LEU A 17 -28.78 -2.65 49.42
C LEU A 17 -28.11 -1.87 50.57
N GLY A 18 -28.88 -1.37 51.54
CA GLY A 18 -28.36 -0.64 52.70
C GLY A 18 -27.71 0.70 52.37
N PHE A 19 -28.16 1.36 51.29
CA PHE A 19 -27.64 2.66 50.86
C PHE A 19 -28.46 3.86 51.36
N SER A 20 -29.69 3.65 51.82
CA SER A 20 -30.61 4.73 52.23
C SER A 20 -30.08 5.56 53.41
N VAL A 21 -29.33 4.93 54.31
CA VAL A 21 -28.68 5.56 55.47
C VAL A 21 -27.68 6.63 55.03
N TYR A 22 -27.07 6.48 53.85
CA TYR A 22 -26.08 7.41 53.32
C TYR A 22 -26.70 8.56 52.51
N LEU A 23 -27.96 8.42 52.08
CA LEU A 23 -28.71 9.51 51.43
C LEU A 23 -29.23 10.55 52.43
N THR A 24 -29.39 10.16 53.70
CA THR A 24 -30.05 10.97 54.74
C THR A 24 -29.10 11.44 55.86
N SER A 25 -27.92 10.84 55.99
CA SER A 25 -26.95 11.17 57.04
C SER A 25 -26.00 12.31 56.65
N SER A 26 -25.86 13.31 57.52
CA SER A 26 -24.97 14.47 57.34
C SER A 26 -23.50 14.21 57.68
N ARG A 27 -23.20 13.08 58.34
CA ARG A 27 -21.83 12.67 58.70
C ARG A 27 -21.67 11.17 58.51
N VAL A 28 -21.22 10.80 57.32
CA VAL A 28 -20.88 9.43 56.96
C VAL A 28 -19.37 9.28 57.01
N ASP A 29 -18.88 8.27 57.74
CA ASP A 29 -17.46 7.88 57.63
C ASP A 29 -17.22 7.30 56.23
N GLU A 30 -16.46 8.05 55.42
CA GLU A 30 -16.15 7.71 54.03
C GLU A 30 -15.50 6.33 53.91
N ARG A 31 -14.65 5.92 54.87
CA ARG A 31 -14.01 4.60 54.82
C ARG A 31 -15.02 3.48 55.00
N VAL A 32 -15.97 3.66 55.90
CA VAL A 32 -17.05 2.71 56.15
C VAL A 32 -17.97 2.63 54.92
N PHE A 33 -18.29 3.78 54.32
CA PHE A 33 -19.09 3.85 53.11
C PHE A 33 -18.42 3.13 51.93
N VAL A 34 -17.14 3.41 51.66
CA VAL A 34 -16.38 2.76 50.58
C VAL A 34 -16.27 1.23 50.81
N ALA A 35 -16.04 0.80 52.05
CA ALA A 35 -16.06 -0.63 52.40
C ALA A 35 -17.44 -1.26 52.19
N HIS A 36 -18.53 -0.52 52.46
CA HIS A 36 -19.89 -0.95 52.18
C HIS A 36 -20.15 -1.08 50.68
N VAL A 37 -19.73 -0.11 49.86
CA VAL A 37 -19.83 -0.19 48.39
C VAL A 37 -19.10 -1.42 47.85
N ALA A 38 -17.91 -1.72 48.37
CA ALA A 38 -17.16 -2.92 47.99
C ALA A 38 -17.93 -4.21 48.35
N LYS A 39 -18.51 -4.29 49.55
CA LYS A 39 -19.35 -5.43 49.97
C LYS A 39 -20.58 -5.58 49.08
N VAL A 40 -21.24 -4.47 48.74
CA VAL A 40 -22.41 -4.49 47.85
C VAL A 40 -22.01 -4.95 46.45
N ALA A 41 -20.89 -4.47 45.88
CA ALA A 41 -20.40 -4.94 44.58
C ALA A 41 -20.15 -6.46 44.57
N VAL A 42 -19.62 -7.02 45.66
CA VAL A 42 -19.46 -8.49 45.82
C VAL A 42 -20.81 -9.18 45.93
N GLY A 43 -21.77 -8.61 46.67
CA GLY A 43 -23.12 -9.13 46.83
C GLY A 43 -23.90 -9.17 45.52
N LEU A 44 -23.78 -8.12 44.69
CA LEU A 44 -24.42 -8.03 43.38
C LEU A 44 -23.94 -9.10 42.39
N ARG A 45 -22.77 -9.72 42.61
CA ARG A 45 -22.34 -10.89 41.81
C ARG A 45 -23.12 -12.16 42.12
N ARG A 46 -23.79 -12.22 43.27
CA ARG A 46 -24.51 -13.41 43.75
C ARG A 46 -26.02 -13.26 43.68
N VAL A 47 -26.52 -12.03 43.72
CA VAL A 47 -27.95 -11.73 43.84
C VAL A 47 -28.38 -10.75 42.76
N ARG A 48 -29.52 -11.04 42.12
CA ARG A 48 -30.18 -10.13 41.18
C ARG A 48 -31.00 -9.08 41.93
N VAL A 49 -30.79 -7.83 41.56
CA VAL A 49 -31.46 -6.67 42.16
C VAL A 49 -32.33 -5.99 41.11
N ASP A 50 -33.42 -5.35 41.51
CA ASP A 50 -34.31 -4.65 40.59
C ASP A 50 -33.74 -3.27 40.18
N SER A 51 -34.45 -2.61 39.26
CA SER A 51 -34.04 -1.32 38.70
C SER A 51 -34.06 -0.17 39.70
N CYS A 52 -35.00 -0.14 40.66
CA CYS A 52 -35.12 0.97 41.60
C CYS A 52 -33.98 0.96 42.63
N HIS A 53 -33.62 -0.21 43.15
CA HIS A 53 -32.52 -0.31 44.10
C HIS A 53 -31.16 -0.03 43.44
N LEU A 54 -30.95 -0.46 42.19
CA LEU A 54 -29.74 -0.11 41.43
C LEU A 54 -29.64 1.42 41.20
N GLN A 55 -30.75 2.08 40.90
CA GLN A 55 -30.79 3.54 40.73
C GLN A 55 -30.47 4.29 42.04
N SER A 56 -31.03 3.85 43.17
CA SER A 56 -30.74 4.46 44.48
C SER A 56 -29.28 4.24 44.90
N ALA A 57 -28.75 3.03 44.65
CA ALA A 57 -27.33 2.73 44.89
C ALA A 57 -26.42 3.61 44.04
N TRP A 58 -26.76 3.79 42.75
CA TRP A 58 -26.02 4.65 41.84
C TRP A 58 -25.95 6.11 42.32
N GLN A 59 -27.06 6.68 42.81
CA GLN A 59 -27.09 8.05 43.37
C GLN A 59 -26.17 8.25 44.58
N CYS A 60 -25.76 7.16 45.24
CA CYS A 60 -24.80 7.21 46.35
C CYS A 60 -23.35 7.05 45.85
N VAL A 61 -23.14 6.22 44.82
CA VAL A 61 -21.82 5.80 44.34
C VAL A 61 -21.24 6.75 43.29
N ASP A 62 -22.08 7.45 42.51
CA ASP A 62 -21.65 8.30 41.39
C ASP A 62 -20.56 9.32 41.77
N LYS A 63 -20.68 9.97 42.92
CA LYS A 63 -19.71 10.95 43.44
C LYS A 63 -18.35 10.32 43.74
N LEU A 64 -18.29 9.03 44.05
CA LEU A 64 -17.03 8.33 44.31
C LEU A 64 -16.15 8.21 43.06
N LEU A 65 -16.74 8.28 41.85
CA LEU A 65 -15.98 8.24 40.59
C LEU A 65 -15.12 9.49 40.38
N SER A 66 -15.46 10.61 41.04
CA SER A 66 -14.67 11.85 41.03
C SER A 66 -13.81 12.03 42.29
N HIS A 67 -13.69 10.98 43.12
CA HIS A 67 -12.96 11.06 44.37
C HIS A 67 -11.44 11.25 44.15
N ARG A 68 -10.71 11.86 45.09
CA ARG A 68 -9.25 12.10 44.93
C ARG A 68 -8.43 10.82 45.03
N ASN A 69 -8.86 9.86 45.85
CA ASN A 69 -8.17 8.59 46.06
C ASN A 69 -8.47 7.58 44.93
N HIS A 70 -7.41 7.04 44.32
CA HIS A 70 -7.47 6.01 43.29
C HIS A 70 -8.20 4.74 43.75
N ASP A 71 -7.96 4.28 44.99
CA ASP A 71 -8.57 3.03 45.48
C ASP A 71 -10.09 3.19 45.66
N THR A 72 -10.53 4.35 46.12
CA THR A 72 -11.95 4.70 46.21
C THR A 72 -12.61 4.69 44.84
N ARG A 73 -11.99 5.32 43.84
CA ARG A 73 -12.49 5.31 42.46
C ARG A 73 -12.51 3.89 41.89
N ALA A 74 -11.49 3.08 42.15
CA ALA A 74 -11.41 1.70 41.69
C ALA A 74 -12.58 0.84 42.23
N ILE A 75 -12.99 1.05 43.47
CA ILE A 75 -14.15 0.38 44.07
C ILE A 75 -15.44 0.85 43.39
N ALA A 76 -15.59 2.15 43.11
CA ALA A 76 -16.73 2.69 42.38
C ALA A 76 -16.83 2.13 40.95
N TYR A 77 -15.72 2.04 40.22
CA TYR A 77 -15.66 1.37 38.91
C TYR A 77 -16.01 -0.12 39.01
N THR A 78 -15.56 -0.81 40.06
CA THR A 78 -15.92 -2.23 40.26
C THR A 78 -17.42 -2.42 40.47
N PHE A 79 -18.06 -1.53 41.22
CA PHE A 79 -19.51 -1.51 41.38
C PHE A 79 -20.20 -1.27 40.02
N LEU A 80 -19.74 -0.26 39.27
CA LEU A 80 -20.25 0.08 37.95
C LEU A 80 -20.15 -1.10 36.97
N ASP A 81 -18.98 -1.73 36.89
CA ASP A 81 -18.71 -2.86 36.01
C ASP A 81 -19.63 -4.04 36.35
N VAL A 82 -19.81 -4.37 37.64
CA VAL A 82 -20.74 -5.43 38.07
C VAL A 82 -22.19 -5.11 37.67
N CYS A 83 -22.62 -3.85 37.80
CA CYS A 83 -23.96 -3.45 37.37
C CYS A 83 -24.15 -3.63 35.86
N LEU A 84 -23.18 -3.19 35.06
CA LEU A 84 -23.25 -3.26 33.60
C LEU A 84 -23.02 -4.68 33.04
N GLU A 85 -22.22 -5.51 33.72
CA GLU A 85 -21.92 -6.87 33.27
C GLU A 85 -23.04 -7.85 33.63
N LEU A 86 -23.57 -7.80 34.87
CA LEU A 86 -24.48 -8.83 35.38
C LEU A 86 -25.94 -8.40 35.46
N HIS A 87 -26.23 -7.10 35.48
CA HIS A 87 -27.58 -6.55 35.64
C HIS A 87 -27.97 -5.57 34.54
N TYR A 88 -27.31 -5.64 33.38
CA TYR A 88 -27.49 -4.67 32.29
C TYR A 88 -28.97 -4.41 31.95
N ASP A 89 -29.75 -5.48 31.82
CA ASP A 89 -31.19 -5.49 31.54
C ASP A 89 -32.02 -4.70 32.55
N ARG A 90 -31.50 -4.53 33.77
CA ARG A 90 -32.16 -3.83 34.87
C ARG A 90 -31.58 -2.46 35.16
N VAL A 91 -30.41 -2.11 34.60
CA VAL A 91 -29.85 -0.75 34.71
C VAL A 91 -30.75 0.21 33.91
N PRO A 92 -31.44 1.18 34.56
CA PRO A 92 -32.35 2.10 33.89
C PRO A 92 -31.64 2.99 32.87
N LEU A 93 -32.38 3.43 31.84
CA LEU A 93 -31.83 4.31 30.81
C LEU A 93 -31.20 5.60 31.38
N GLY A 94 -31.84 6.22 32.38
CA GLY A 94 -31.32 7.41 33.04
C GLY A 94 -29.97 7.17 33.72
N MET A 95 -29.80 6.02 34.40
CA MET A 95 -28.51 5.61 34.95
C MET A 95 -27.48 5.39 33.84
N ARG A 96 -27.85 4.72 32.74
CA ARG A 96 -26.93 4.49 31.61
C ARG A 96 -26.45 5.79 30.97
N LEU A 97 -27.33 6.78 30.80
CA LEU A 97 -26.98 8.10 30.28
C LEU A 97 -26.06 8.87 31.23
N ALA A 98 -26.33 8.82 32.54
CA ALA A 98 -25.47 9.44 33.55
C ALA A 98 -24.08 8.79 33.58
N ILE A 99 -24.01 7.46 33.51
CA ILE A 99 -22.75 6.70 33.38
C ILE A 99 -22.00 7.16 32.12
N PHE A 100 -22.66 7.22 30.97
CA PHE A 100 -22.02 7.67 29.73
C PHE A 100 -21.41 9.07 29.86
N GLN A 101 -22.16 10.04 30.40
CA GLN A 101 -21.67 11.40 30.60
C GLN A 101 -20.45 11.47 31.53
N LEU A 102 -20.45 10.69 32.62
CA LEU A 102 -19.30 10.59 33.52
C LEU A 102 -18.08 9.97 32.84
N LEU A 103 -18.29 8.90 32.07
CA LEU A 103 -17.23 8.24 31.32
C LEU A 103 -16.67 9.13 30.21
N ALA A 104 -17.50 9.98 29.59
CA ALA A 104 -17.10 10.93 28.56
C ALA A 104 -16.29 12.11 29.13
N THR A 105 -16.74 12.70 30.22
CA THR A 105 -16.15 13.92 30.80
C THR A 105 -15.02 13.67 31.81
N GLY A 106 -14.86 12.43 32.28
CA GLY A 106 -13.84 12.08 33.27
C GLY A 106 -12.40 12.39 32.81
N HIS A 107 -11.50 12.52 33.78
CA HIS A 107 -10.06 12.68 33.55
C HIS A 107 -9.28 11.52 34.18
N GLY A 108 -8.24 11.05 33.50
CA GLY A 108 -7.43 9.91 33.95
C GLY A 108 -8.18 8.57 33.93
N GLU A 109 -7.55 7.55 34.53
CA GLU A 109 -8.07 6.16 34.65
C GLU A 109 -8.64 5.59 33.34
N PHE A 110 -7.98 5.90 32.23
CA PHE A 110 -8.44 5.59 30.88
C PHE A 110 -8.81 4.13 30.70
N LEU A 111 -8.00 3.21 31.21
CA LEU A 111 -8.26 1.77 31.13
C LEU A 111 -9.60 1.38 31.78
N ARG A 112 -9.89 1.88 32.99
CA ARG A 112 -11.15 1.59 33.70
C ARG A 112 -12.33 2.20 32.95
N ARG A 113 -12.21 3.45 32.52
CA ARG A 113 -13.25 4.14 31.75
C ARG A 113 -13.57 3.42 30.46
N GLN A 114 -12.57 2.97 29.72
CA GLN A 114 -12.75 2.23 28.48
C GLN A 114 -13.40 0.87 28.70
N ASN A 115 -13.05 0.17 29.79
CA ASN A 115 -13.69 -1.10 30.16
C ASN A 115 -15.16 -0.90 30.54
N SER A 116 -15.48 0.08 31.38
CA SER A 116 -16.87 0.40 31.72
C SER A 116 -17.66 0.90 30.51
N LEU A 117 -17.03 1.69 29.61
CA LEU A 117 -17.64 2.11 28.35
C LEU A 117 -17.96 0.91 27.46
N ARG A 118 -17.03 -0.05 27.34
CA ARG A 118 -17.23 -1.31 26.61
C ARG A 118 -18.43 -2.09 27.15
N LEU A 119 -18.57 -2.19 28.46
CA LEU A 119 -19.73 -2.84 29.10
C LEU A 119 -21.03 -2.06 28.84
N LEU A 120 -20.97 -0.73 28.91
CA LEU A 120 -22.14 0.14 28.69
C LEU A 120 -22.72 -0.01 27.29
N VAL A 121 -21.85 -0.09 26.27
CA VAL A 121 -22.24 -0.29 24.86
C VAL A 121 -22.35 -1.78 24.47
N GLN A 122 -22.11 -2.69 25.41
CA GLN A 122 -22.05 -4.15 25.23
C GLN A 122 -21.25 -4.57 23.99
N ASP A 123 -20.01 -4.10 23.90
CA ASP A 123 -19.11 -4.34 22.76
C ASP A 123 -19.77 -3.93 21.42
N GLY A 124 -20.52 -2.83 21.39
CA GLY A 124 -21.18 -2.32 20.20
C GLY A 124 -22.54 -2.93 19.88
N ARG A 125 -23.13 -3.76 20.76
CA ARG A 125 -24.52 -4.26 20.57
C ARG A 125 -25.56 -3.20 20.90
N THR A 126 -25.26 -2.30 21.84
CA THR A 126 -26.17 -1.30 22.38
C THR A 126 -25.52 0.07 22.31
N VAL A 127 -25.42 0.59 21.09
CA VAL A 127 -24.85 1.92 20.84
C VAL A 127 -25.88 3.03 21.03
N LEU A 128 -27.15 2.79 20.68
CA LEU A 128 -28.23 3.72 21.00
C LEU A 128 -28.56 3.61 22.51
N PRO A 129 -28.68 4.74 23.24
CA PRO A 129 -28.89 6.12 22.75
C PRO A 129 -27.63 6.98 22.57
N PHE A 130 -26.43 6.44 22.79
CA PHE A 130 -25.17 7.21 22.86
C PHE A 130 -24.59 7.61 21.50
N ALA A 131 -25.14 7.09 20.40
CA ALA A 131 -24.61 7.22 19.05
C ALA A 131 -24.15 8.64 18.67
N LYS A 132 -24.94 9.66 19.04
CA LYS A 132 -24.68 11.07 18.75
C LYS A 132 -23.30 11.55 19.24
N ASP A 133 -22.94 11.18 20.47
CA ASP A 133 -21.74 11.71 21.13
C ASP A 133 -20.61 10.65 21.20
N LEU A 134 -20.94 9.36 21.01
CA LEU A 134 -20.00 8.25 21.19
C LEU A 134 -18.78 8.39 20.26
N GLY A 135 -18.98 8.77 19.00
CA GLY A 135 -17.89 8.94 18.05
C GLY A 135 -16.85 9.97 18.52
N TRP A 136 -17.32 11.14 18.98
CA TRP A 136 -16.47 12.21 19.50
C TRP A 136 -15.75 11.81 20.79
N VAL A 137 -16.43 11.08 21.69
CA VAL A 137 -15.83 10.56 22.91
C VAL A 137 -14.70 9.57 22.58
N LEU A 138 -14.93 8.68 21.62
CA LEU A 138 -13.91 7.72 21.17
C LEU A 138 -12.72 8.42 20.52
N LEU A 139 -12.96 9.46 19.70
CA LEU A 139 -11.90 10.27 19.11
C LEU A 139 -11.07 10.99 20.18
N THR A 140 -11.72 11.64 21.15
CA THR A 140 -11.04 12.32 22.27
C THR A 140 -10.23 11.33 23.11
N LEU A 141 -10.78 10.14 23.37
CA LEU A 141 -10.06 9.08 24.08
C LEU A 141 -8.89 8.55 23.25
N LEU A 142 -9.02 8.47 21.92
CA LEU A 142 -7.91 8.08 21.08
C LEU A 142 -6.79 9.09 21.26
N GLU A 143 -7.06 10.39 21.17
CA GLU A 143 -6.05 11.44 21.31
C GLU A 143 -5.36 11.45 22.69
N THR A 144 -6.12 11.26 23.77
CA THR A 144 -5.64 11.53 25.14
C THR A 144 -5.22 10.29 25.94
N SER A 145 -5.69 9.09 25.59
CA SER A 145 -5.48 7.89 26.39
C SER A 145 -4.07 7.29 26.25
N ASP A 146 -3.58 6.68 27.32
CA ASP A 146 -2.42 5.78 27.32
C ASP A 146 -2.81 4.31 27.01
N ALA A 147 -4.02 3.89 27.35
CA ALA A 147 -4.58 2.55 27.14
C ALA A 147 -5.05 2.25 25.68
N GLN A 148 -4.24 2.57 24.67
CA GLN A 148 -4.64 2.48 23.25
C GLN A 148 -5.09 1.09 22.78
N LYS A 149 -4.50 0.02 23.33
CA LYS A 149 -4.85 -1.36 22.96
C LYS A 149 -6.33 -1.68 23.22
N GLU A 150 -6.83 -1.29 24.39
CA GLU A 150 -8.22 -1.56 24.76
C GLU A 150 -9.19 -0.71 23.96
N LEU A 151 -8.84 0.55 23.72
CA LEU A 151 -9.64 1.44 22.91
C LEU A 151 -9.74 0.98 21.45
N SER A 152 -8.64 0.56 20.82
CA SER A 152 -8.69 -0.02 19.46
C SER A 152 -9.56 -1.27 19.42
N SER A 153 -9.44 -2.15 20.43
CA SER A 153 -10.28 -3.35 20.52
C SER A 153 -11.77 -3.01 20.64
N LEU A 154 -12.12 -2.01 21.46
CA LEU A 154 -13.50 -1.52 21.58
C LEU A 154 -14.01 -0.94 20.25
N LEU A 155 -13.22 -0.12 19.56
CA LEU A 155 -13.56 0.42 18.24
C LEU A 155 -13.84 -0.69 17.22
N HIS A 156 -13.02 -1.75 17.21
CA HIS A 156 -13.25 -2.91 16.35
C HIS A 156 -14.61 -3.57 16.65
N CYS A 157 -14.94 -3.75 17.92
CA CYS A 157 -16.22 -4.33 18.34
C CYS A 157 -17.41 -3.47 17.89
N ILE A 158 -17.32 -2.15 18.11
CA ILE A 158 -18.37 -1.19 17.74
C ILE A 158 -18.61 -1.20 16.23
N LEU A 159 -17.59 -0.98 15.42
CA LEU A 159 -17.76 -0.92 13.96
C LEU A 159 -18.17 -2.28 13.36
N ARG A 160 -17.74 -3.41 13.95
CA ARG A 160 -18.16 -4.73 13.48
C ARG A 160 -19.64 -5.02 13.73
N ARG A 161 -20.20 -4.52 14.84
CA ARG A 161 -21.59 -4.82 15.24
C ARG A 161 -22.58 -3.70 14.89
N SER A 162 -22.07 -2.49 14.70
CA SER A 162 -22.86 -1.27 14.48
C SER A 162 -22.05 -0.28 13.62
N PRO A 163 -21.75 -0.62 12.35
CA PRO A 163 -20.82 0.12 11.50
C PRO A 163 -21.21 1.59 11.30
N HIS A 164 -22.50 1.87 11.11
CA HIS A 164 -23.00 3.24 10.88
C HIS A 164 -23.37 3.99 12.17
N ALA A 165 -23.15 3.39 13.35
CA ALA A 165 -23.61 4.01 14.60
C ALA A 165 -22.75 5.19 15.06
N LEU A 166 -21.50 5.29 14.58
CA LEU A 166 -20.62 6.44 14.87
C LEU A 166 -20.84 7.62 13.92
N GLY A 167 -21.80 7.50 12.99
CA GLY A 167 -21.91 8.39 11.86
C GLY A 167 -23.18 9.21 11.70
N THR A 168 -24.06 9.19 12.69
CA THR A 168 -25.35 9.87 12.58
C THR A 168 -25.28 11.27 13.19
N GLN A 169 -24.90 12.26 12.37
CA GLN A 169 -25.48 13.60 12.47
C GLN A 169 -25.88 14.10 11.07
N ASN A 170 -27.14 14.54 10.99
CA ASN A 170 -27.83 15.12 9.83
C ASN A 170 -28.38 14.11 8.81
N GLN A 171 -29.42 13.37 9.20
CA GLN A 171 -30.56 13.31 8.29
C GLN A 171 -30.95 14.76 8.01
N HIS A 172 -30.65 15.21 6.79
CA HIS A 172 -31.22 16.43 6.26
C HIS A 172 -32.72 16.40 6.53
N GLN A 173 -33.20 17.46 7.18
CA GLN A 173 -34.54 17.95 6.91
C GLN A 173 -34.69 18.01 5.39
N THR A 174 -35.57 17.16 4.88
CA THR A 174 -35.98 17.13 3.49
C THR A 174 -36.44 18.53 3.07
N ASN A 175 -35.60 19.23 2.33
CA ASN A 175 -36.04 20.24 1.37
C ASN A 175 -35.47 19.80 0.02
N SER A 176 -36.38 19.30 -0.81
CA SER A 176 -36.40 19.30 -2.28
C SER A 176 -35.07 19.51 -3.03
N ASP A 177 -34.77 18.53 -3.87
CA ASP A 177 -34.12 18.67 -5.17
C ASP A 177 -32.70 19.24 -5.17
N ASP A 178 -31.76 18.50 -4.59
CA ASP A 178 -30.36 18.51 -5.05
C ASP A 178 -29.65 17.21 -4.64
N GLU A 179 -28.67 16.81 -5.44
CA GLU A 179 -27.97 15.53 -5.47
C GLU A 179 -27.71 14.88 -4.09
N CYS A 180 -28.05 13.59 -3.96
CA CYS A 180 -27.68 12.75 -2.83
C CYS A 180 -26.15 12.56 -2.80
N VAL A 181 -25.42 13.50 -2.19
CA VAL A 181 -24.05 13.25 -1.76
C VAL A 181 -24.14 12.40 -0.49
N ASP A 182 -23.73 11.14 -0.57
CA ASP A 182 -23.54 10.27 0.57
C ASP A 182 -22.44 10.87 1.47
N VAL A 183 -22.82 11.78 2.36
CA VAL A 183 -21.90 12.37 3.35
C VAL A 183 -21.58 11.29 4.37
N GLU A 184 -20.49 10.56 4.13
CA GLU A 184 -19.90 9.71 5.13
C GLU A 184 -19.61 10.48 6.42
N PRO A 185 -19.65 9.81 7.58
CA PRO A 185 -19.51 10.49 8.84
C PRO A 185 -18.09 11.00 9.08
N GLU A 186 -17.95 12.32 9.06
CA GLU A 186 -16.74 13.11 9.38
C GLU A 186 -15.92 12.54 10.56
N ILE A 187 -16.60 11.97 11.56
CA ILE A 187 -15.97 11.38 12.75
C ILE A 187 -15.22 10.08 12.43
N VAL A 188 -15.79 9.16 11.65
CA VAL A 188 -15.12 7.88 11.32
C VAL A 188 -13.89 8.16 10.47
N THR A 189 -13.99 9.10 9.53
CA THR A 189 -12.85 9.60 8.76
C THR A 189 -11.77 10.16 9.68
N SER A 190 -12.13 11.04 10.62
CA SER A 190 -11.19 11.62 11.60
C SER A 190 -10.50 10.56 12.47
N ILE A 191 -11.25 9.56 12.95
CA ILE A 191 -10.70 8.42 13.69
C ILE A 191 -9.71 7.64 12.82
N THR A 192 -10.07 7.37 11.57
CA THR A 192 -9.24 6.60 10.64
C THR A 192 -7.93 7.34 10.32
N THR A 193 -8.00 8.64 10.03
CA THR A 193 -6.84 9.51 9.81
C THR A 193 -5.92 9.52 11.04
N LEU A 194 -6.46 9.66 12.26
CA LEU A 194 -5.66 9.60 13.48
C LEU A 194 -4.97 8.24 13.67
N LEU A 195 -5.67 7.14 13.38
CA LEU A 195 -5.12 5.79 13.46
C LEU A 195 -4.05 5.54 12.40
N SER A 196 -4.17 6.11 11.20
CA SER A 196 -3.17 6.02 10.13
C SER A 196 -1.83 6.65 10.55
N GLY A 197 -1.83 7.90 11.03
CA GLY A 197 -0.62 8.55 11.52
C GLY A 197 0.03 7.83 12.71
N ARG A 198 -0.78 7.16 13.55
CA ARG A 198 -0.27 6.29 14.62
C ARG A 198 0.34 5.00 14.11
N ALA A 199 -0.23 4.41 13.07
CA ALA A 199 0.33 3.24 12.41
C ALA A 199 1.70 3.58 11.80
N ASP A 200 1.85 4.74 11.19
CA ASP A 200 3.12 5.21 10.64
C ASP A 200 4.18 5.40 11.73
N ALA A 201 3.80 6.08 12.83
CA ALA A 201 4.69 6.27 13.98
C ALA A 201 5.06 4.93 14.64
N ALA A 202 4.13 3.96 14.68
CA ALA A 202 4.39 2.62 15.19
C ALA A 202 5.32 1.81 14.27
N TYR A 203 5.12 1.91 12.96
CA TYR A 203 5.98 1.27 11.96
C TYR A 203 7.43 1.75 12.09
N ALA A 204 7.64 3.07 12.23
CA ALA A 204 8.96 3.65 12.48
C ALA A 204 9.64 3.10 13.75
N ARG A 205 8.85 2.79 14.78
CA ARG A 205 9.33 2.15 16.03
C ARG A 205 9.40 0.62 15.98
N ARG A 206 9.09 0.00 14.83
CA ARG A 206 8.99 -1.46 14.64
C ARG A 206 7.94 -2.14 15.54
N ASP A 207 6.91 -1.41 15.97
CA ASP A 207 5.77 -1.96 16.71
C ASP A 207 4.78 -2.62 15.76
N LYS A 208 5.00 -3.90 15.47
CA LYS A 208 4.16 -4.70 14.56
C LYS A 208 2.73 -4.85 15.08
N ASP A 209 2.52 -4.89 16.39
CA ASP A 209 1.19 -5.14 16.94
C ASP A 209 0.26 -3.95 16.75
N ALA A 210 0.79 -2.72 16.83
CA ALA A 210 0.04 -1.52 16.50
C ALA A 210 -0.33 -1.47 15.01
N CYS A 211 0.61 -1.79 14.10
CA CYS A 211 0.31 -1.88 12.67
C CYS A 211 -0.76 -2.94 12.39
N LYS A 212 -0.71 -4.11 13.04
CA LYS A 212 -1.74 -5.15 12.94
C LYS A 212 -3.11 -4.67 13.38
N ARG A 213 -3.20 -3.89 14.47
CA ARG A 213 -4.47 -3.30 14.92
C ARG A 213 -5.04 -2.34 13.87
N PHE A 214 -4.20 -1.48 13.30
CA PHE A 214 -4.60 -0.60 12.20
C PHE A 214 -5.10 -1.39 10.98
N LEU A 215 -4.37 -2.39 10.51
CA LEU A 215 -4.79 -3.18 9.36
C LEU A 215 -6.12 -3.92 9.62
N LYS A 216 -6.33 -4.45 10.83
CA LYS A 216 -7.62 -5.04 11.23
C LYS A 216 -8.75 -4.01 11.22
N PHE A 217 -8.49 -2.79 11.68
CA PHE A 217 -9.45 -1.69 11.61
C PHE A 217 -9.84 -1.37 10.16
N MET A 218 -8.84 -1.24 9.28
CA MET A 218 -9.07 -1.01 7.84
C MET A 218 -9.88 -2.14 7.19
N THR A 219 -9.60 -3.40 7.51
CA THR A 219 -10.41 -4.54 7.05
C THR A 219 -11.87 -4.44 7.51
N ILE A 220 -12.11 -3.95 8.73
CA ILE A 220 -13.48 -3.77 9.25
C ILE A 220 -14.20 -2.67 8.45
N LEU A 221 -13.55 -1.53 8.19
CA LEU A 221 -14.15 -0.45 7.40
C LEU A 221 -14.60 -0.93 6.03
N VAL A 222 -13.68 -1.58 5.32
CA VAL A 222 -13.90 -2.10 3.97
C VAL A 222 -14.98 -3.19 3.94
N ASN A 223 -15.01 -4.09 4.93
CA ASN A 223 -16.06 -5.13 5.00
C ASN A 223 -17.46 -4.58 5.32
N HIS A 224 -17.56 -3.34 5.79
CA HIS A 224 -18.81 -2.67 6.13
C HIS A 224 -19.10 -1.46 5.23
N GLU A 225 -18.48 -1.39 4.05
CA GLU A 225 -18.75 -0.36 3.04
C GLU A 225 -18.49 1.08 3.55
N LEU A 226 -17.57 1.24 4.51
CA LEU A 226 -17.09 2.55 5.01
C LEU A 226 -15.86 2.99 4.21
N ASP A 227 -16.05 3.05 2.90
CA ASP A 227 -14.99 3.16 1.90
C ASP A 227 -14.34 4.55 1.87
N ALA A 228 -15.09 5.64 2.03
CA ALA A 228 -14.53 6.99 1.93
C ALA A 228 -13.60 7.32 3.12
N ALA A 229 -13.91 6.83 4.32
CA ALA A 229 -13.02 6.88 5.48
C ALA A 229 -11.73 6.10 5.24
N ALA A 230 -11.83 4.93 4.60
CA ALA A 230 -10.69 4.07 4.29
C ALA A 230 -9.84 4.57 3.11
N ALA A 231 -10.43 5.34 2.20
CA ALA A 231 -9.83 5.86 0.97
C ALA A 231 -9.23 7.27 1.12
N THR A 232 -9.06 7.77 2.34
CA THR A 232 -8.38 9.06 2.59
C THR A 232 -6.91 9.00 2.17
N PRO A 233 -6.31 10.13 1.73
CA PRO A 233 -4.90 10.17 1.32
C PRO A 233 -3.93 9.65 2.38
N GLU A 234 -4.15 9.98 3.65
CA GLU A 234 -3.33 9.54 4.78
C GLU A 234 -3.41 8.02 4.96
N CYS A 235 -4.61 7.44 4.84
CA CYS A 235 -4.80 6.00 4.93
C CYS A 235 -4.14 5.26 3.77
N LEU A 236 -4.27 5.78 2.55
CA LEU A 236 -3.60 5.22 1.38
C LEU A 236 -2.08 5.28 1.54
N ALA A 237 -1.54 6.39 2.07
CA ALA A 237 -0.11 6.52 2.35
C ALA A 237 0.36 5.47 3.37
N SER A 238 -0.35 5.31 4.50
CA SER A 238 -0.01 4.30 5.51
C SER A 238 -0.12 2.87 4.96
N LEU A 239 -1.17 2.56 4.18
CA LEU A 239 -1.32 1.24 3.53
C LEU A 239 -0.18 0.96 2.55
N CYS A 240 0.25 1.96 1.78
CA CYS A 240 1.42 1.87 0.91
C CYS A 240 2.70 1.60 1.70
N GLY A 241 2.90 2.31 2.82
CA GLY A 241 4.07 2.10 3.66
C GLY A 241 4.12 0.72 4.33
N LEU A 242 2.95 0.13 4.58
CA LEU A 242 2.81 -1.20 5.20
C LEU A 242 2.78 -2.35 4.19
N VAL A 243 3.02 -2.11 2.89
CA VAL A 243 2.86 -3.13 1.83
C VAL A 243 3.67 -4.43 2.06
N ASN A 244 4.84 -4.33 2.72
CA ASN A 244 5.71 -5.48 3.02
C ASN A 244 5.46 -6.12 4.39
N VAL A 245 4.51 -5.59 5.17
CA VAL A 245 4.16 -6.16 6.47
C VAL A 245 3.31 -7.40 6.24
N LYS A 246 3.98 -8.56 6.23
CA LYS A 246 3.33 -9.88 6.11
C LYS A 246 2.77 -10.29 7.46
N GLU A 247 1.46 -10.39 7.56
CA GLU A 247 0.78 -10.78 8.79
C GLU A 247 -0.33 -11.78 8.49
N ASP A 248 -0.51 -12.75 9.39
CA ASP A 248 -1.48 -13.83 9.22
C ASP A 248 -2.90 -13.27 9.13
N GLY A 249 -3.55 -13.48 7.98
CA GLY A 249 -4.96 -13.17 7.77
C GLY A 249 -5.31 -11.71 7.46
N VAL A 250 -4.34 -10.79 7.39
CA VAL A 250 -4.61 -9.39 6.99
C VAL A 250 -3.55 -8.88 6.02
N SER A 251 -3.97 -8.56 4.80
CA SER A 251 -3.10 -8.07 3.73
C SER A 251 -3.54 -6.68 3.28
N THR A 252 -2.59 -5.75 3.19
CA THR A 252 -2.80 -4.41 2.60
C THR A 252 -3.33 -4.50 1.17
N TRP A 253 -2.88 -5.50 0.41
CA TRP A 253 -3.42 -5.76 -0.93
C TRP A 253 -4.89 -6.15 -0.91
N ALA A 254 -5.35 -6.99 0.02
CA ALA A 254 -6.76 -7.37 0.11
C ALA A 254 -7.66 -6.15 0.36
N ILE A 255 -7.21 -5.23 1.22
CA ILE A 255 -7.88 -3.97 1.53
C ILE A 255 -7.95 -3.08 0.27
N ILE A 256 -6.79 -2.78 -0.33
CA ILE A 256 -6.70 -1.92 -1.53
C ILE A 256 -7.48 -2.53 -2.71
N LYS A 257 -7.43 -3.85 -2.90
CA LYS A 257 -8.17 -4.54 -3.95
C LYS A 257 -9.68 -4.39 -3.78
N HIS A 258 -10.18 -4.50 -2.55
CA HIS A 258 -11.60 -4.29 -2.28
C HIS A 258 -11.99 -2.86 -2.61
N LEU A 259 -11.25 -1.87 -2.10
CA LEU A 259 -11.48 -0.45 -2.36
C LEU A 259 -11.47 -0.12 -3.88
N LEU A 260 -10.48 -0.64 -4.61
CA LEU A 260 -10.41 -0.50 -6.08
C LEU A 260 -11.54 -1.25 -6.81
N SER A 261 -12.14 -2.27 -6.20
CA SER A 261 -13.26 -3.01 -6.78
C SER A 261 -14.61 -2.37 -6.46
N GLY A 262 -14.70 -1.59 -5.37
CA GLY A 262 -15.92 -0.97 -4.86
C GLY A 262 -16.24 0.42 -5.46
N ALA A 263 -17.04 1.18 -4.72
CA ALA A 263 -17.52 2.52 -5.13
C ALA A 263 -16.42 3.59 -5.03
N SER A 264 -15.47 3.43 -4.11
CA SER A 264 -14.33 4.35 -3.92
C SER A 264 -13.19 4.20 -4.94
N ARG A 265 -13.35 3.34 -5.94
CA ARG A 265 -12.33 3.02 -6.96
C ARG A 265 -11.60 4.24 -7.52
N TYR A 266 -12.35 5.25 -7.98
CA TYR A 266 -11.78 6.44 -8.59
C TYR A 266 -10.93 7.23 -7.58
N GLN A 267 -11.47 7.47 -6.38
CA GLN A 267 -10.77 8.17 -5.30
C GLN A 267 -9.49 7.43 -4.90
N VAL A 268 -9.55 6.10 -4.78
CA VAL A 268 -8.41 5.28 -4.38
C VAL A 268 -7.34 5.31 -5.46
N LEU A 269 -7.70 5.11 -6.73
CA LEU A 269 -6.75 5.18 -7.83
C LEU A 269 -6.11 6.57 -7.92
N HIS A 270 -6.92 7.64 -7.89
CA HIS A 270 -6.43 9.01 -7.92
C HIS A 270 -5.51 9.32 -6.72
N GLY A 271 -5.87 8.85 -5.52
CA GLY A 271 -5.04 8.97 -4.32
C GLY A 271 -3.69 8.26 -4.46
N LEU A 272 -3.68 7.01 -4.97
CA LEU A 272 -2.45 6.27 -5.24
C LEU A 272 -1.56 6.97 -6.28
N LEU A 273 -2.16 7.54 -7.34
CA LEU A 273 -1.43 8.33 -8.33
C LEU A 273 -0.85 9.61 -7.73
N GLY A 274 -1.61 10.32 -6.89
CA GLY A 274 -1.14 11.51 -6.18
C GLY A 274 0.05 11.25 -5.27
N LEU A 275 0.15 10.06 -4.67
CA LEU A 275 1.30 9.66 -3.85
C LEU A 275 2.61 9.52 -4.64
N LEU A 276 2.57 9.42 -5.98
CA LEU A 276 3.78 9.33 -6.79
C LEU A 276 4.54 10.66 -6.88
N GLU A 277 3.84 11.78 -6.68
CA GLU A 277 4.38 13.14 -6.76
C GLU A 277 4.44 13.84 -5.39
N ALA A 278 3.70 13.32 -4.41
CA ALA A 278 3.64 13.87 -3.06
C ALA A 278 5.01 13.80 -2.35
N PRO A 279 5.31 14.76 -1.44
CA PRO A 279 6.52 14.74 -0.62
C PRO A 279 6.42 13.70 0.53
N VAL A 280 6.20 12.44 0.17
CA VAL A 280 6.08 11.30 1.10
C VAL A 280 7.36 10.48 1.11
N ALA A 281 7.50 9.61 2.12
CA ALA A 281 8.69 8.78 2.23
C ALA A 281 8.83 7.79 1.04
N PRO A 282 10.05 7.43 0.60
CA PRO A 282 10.24 6.62 -0.60
C PRO A 282 9.57 5.23 -0.56
N PHE A 283 9.45 4.65 0.64
CA PHE A 283 8.77 3.36 0.81
C PHE A 283 7.24 3.46 0.58
N VAL A 284 6.65 4.65 0.78
CA VAL A 284 5.24 4.94 0.46
C VAL A 284 5.06 5.01 -1.06
N VAL A 285 5.91 5.77 -1.76
CA VAL A 285 5.91 5.85 -3.23
C VAL A 285 6.07 4.45 -3.83
N ARG A 286 7.02 3.66 -3.29
CA ARG A 286 7.21 2.27 -3.70
C ARG A 286 5.94 1.42 -3.48
N GLY A 287 5.24 1.59 -2.38
CA GLY A 287 3.94 0.93 -2.13
C GLY A 287 2.86 1.35 -3.14
N ALA A 288 2.80 2.62 -3.51
CA ALA A 288 1.88 3.12 -4.52
C ALA A 288 2.17 2.49 -5.90
N VAL A 289 3.43 2.46 -6.34
CA VAL A 289 3.84 1.77 -7.58
C VAL A 289 3.44 0.31 -7.56
N PHE A 290 3.65 -0.39 -6.43
CA PHE A 290 3.23 -1.78 -6.26
C PHE A 290 1.72 -1.95 -6.45
N PHE A 291 0.89 -1.14 -5.78
CA PHE A 291 -0.56 -1.27 -5.87
C PHE A 291 -1.11 -0.90 -7.24
N ILE A 292 -0.60 0.15 -7.87
CA ILE A 292 -0.96 0.54 -9.23
C ILE A 292 -0.60 -0.59 -10.21
N GLY A 293 0.64 -1.10 -10.16
CA GLY A 293 1.07 -2.20 -11.03
C GLY A 293 0.31 -3.51 -10.79
N MET A 294 0.09 -3.88 -9.53
CA MET A 294 -0.65 -5.10 -9.18
C MET A 294 -2.11 -5.01 -9.62
N SER A 295 -2.74 -3.84 -9.50
CA SER A 295 -4.13 -3.62 -9.91
C SER A 295 -4.31 -3.57 -11.42
N ALA A 296 -3.36 -3.01 -12.17
CA ALA A 296 -3.44 -2.90 -13.63
C ALA A 296 -3.04 -4.19 -14.36
N TRP A 297 -1.89 -4.79 -14.02
CA TRP A 297 -1.34 -5.95 -14.74
C TRP A 297 -0.82 -7.08 -13.86
N GLY A 298 -0.93 -6.97 -12.54
CA GLY A 298 -0.56 -8.04 -11.62
C GLY A 298 -1.34 -9.35 -11.80
N SER A 299 -0.89 -10.40 -11.09
CA SER A 299 -1.58 -11.69 -11.07
C SER A 299 -3.00 -11.59 -10.51
N GLN A 300 -3.23 -10.62 -9.62
CA GLN A 300 -4.52 -10.37 -8.97
C GLN A 300 -5.22 -9.09 -9.47
N ARG A 301 -4.95 -8.66 -10.71
CA ARG A 301 -5.50 -7.42 -11.31
C ARG A 301 -7.00 -7.20 -11.03
N VAL A 302 -7.39 -5.94 -10.94
CA VAL A 302 -8.79 -5.54 -10.74
C VAL A 302 -9.41 -5.29 -12.12
N THR A 303 -10.20 -6.25 -12.61
CA THR A 303 -10.77 -6.21 -13.97
C THR A 303 -11.83 -5.13 -14.17
N SER A 304 -12.37 -4.58 -13.08
CA SER A 304 -13.31 -3.46 -13.11
C SER A 304 -12.63 -2.09 -13.23
N LEU A 305 -11.28 -2.03 -13.20
CA LEU A 305 -10.53 -0.83 -13.56
C LEU A 305 -10.55 -0.67 -15.08
N GLU A 306 -11.38 0.23 -15.58
CA GLU A 306 -11.47 0.59 -17.00
C GLU A 306 -10.37 1.60 -17.39
N VAL A 307 -9.11 1.32 -17.03
CA VAL A 307 -7.98 2.22 -17.30
C VAL A 307 -7.01 1.56 -18.28
N GLY A 308 -6.75 2.24 -19.39
CA GLY A 308 -5.83 1.76 -20.42
C GLY A 308 -4.38 1.69 -19.91
N ARG A 309 -3.62 0.68 -20.38
CA ARG A 309 -2.22 0.46 -19.98
C ARG A 309 -1.34 1.68 -20.23
N SER A 310 -1.51 2.37 -21.36
CA SER A 310 -0.77 3.59 -21.67
C SER A 310 -1.04 4.72 -20.68
N SER A 311 -2.27 4.83 -20.16
CA SER A 311 -2.61 5.85 -19.17
C SER A 311 -1.90 5.57 -17.85
N VAL A 312 -1.99 4.32 -17.37
CA VAL A 312 -1.28 3.90 -16.16
C VAL A 312 0.23 4.07 -16.31
N LEU A 313 0.80 3.66 -17.45
CA LEU A 313 2.22 3.84 -17.73
C LEU A 313 2.62 5.31 -17.64
N ARG A 314 1.92 6.22 -18.33
CA ARG A 314 2.19 7.66 -18.26
C ARG A 314 2.13 8.20 -16.83
N SER A 315 1.16 7.76 -16.03
CA SER A 315 1.07 8.18 -14.64
C SER A 315 2.21 7.66 -13.75
N LEU A 316 2.96 6.64 -14.17
CA LEU A 316 4.15 6.15 -13.45
C LEU A 316 5.42 6.98 -13.72
N LEU A 317 5.39 7.96 -14.63
CA LEU A 317 6.56 8.77 -14.97
C LEU A 317 7.26 9.42 -13.75
N PRO A 318 6.53 9.99 -12.76
CA PRO A 318 7.19 10.53 -11.56
C PRO A 318 7.97 9.47 -10.77
N ALA A 319 7.48 8.24 -10.72
CA ALA A 319 8.17 7.14 -10.06
C ALA A 319 9.41 6.67 -10.83
N VAL A 320 9.37 6.69 -12.17
CA VAL A 320 10.52 6.38 -13.04
C VAL A 320 11.66 7.40 -12.84
N GLN A 321 11.31 8.65 -12.52
CA GLN A 321 12.25 9.73 -12.26
C GLN A 321 12.67 9.83 -10.78
N SER A 322 12.24 8.88 -9.94
CA SER A 322 12.55 8.90 -8.51
C SER A 322 14.06 8.79 -8.26
N PRO A 323 14.63 9.56 -7.32
CA PRO A 323 16.03 9.45 -6.93
C PRO A 323 16.30 8.26 -5.99
N HIS A 324 15.31 7.40 -5.73
CA HIS A 324 15.40 6.33 -4.73
C HIS A 324 15.37 4.94 -5.36
N SER A 325 16.43 4.17 -5.18
CA SER A 325 16.59 2.81 -5.73
C SER A 325 15.43 1.88 -5.37
N ILE A 326 14.86 1.98 -4.17
CA ILE A 326 13.72 1.16 -3.73
C ILE A 326 12.47 1.39 -4.59
N VAL A 327 12.23 2.64 -5.01
CA VAL A 327 11.09 2.99 -5.88
C VAL A 327 11.35 2.45 -7.28
N ILE A 328 12.54 2.71 -7.80
CA ILE A 328 12.97 2.28 -9.14
C ILE A 328 12.93 0.75 -9.27
N PHE A 329 13.37 0.04 -8.25
CA PHE A 329 13.29 -1.42 -8.21
C PHE A 329 11.85 -1.91 -8.38
N GLU A 330 10.87 -1.30 -7.72
CA GLU A 330 9.46 -1.67 -7.89
C GLU A 330 8.90 -1.27 -9.27
N VAL A 331 9.36 -0.14 -9.83
CA VAL A 331 9.02 0.25 -11.22
C VAL A 331 9.50 -0.83 -12.20
N VAL A 332 10.75 -1.29 -12.08
CA VAL A 332 11.33 -2.33 -12.92
C VAL A 332 10.55 -3.64 -12.80
N LEU A 333 10.27 -4.09 -11.57
CA LEU A 333 9.43 -5.28 -11.37
C LEU A 333 8.03 -5.13 -11.96
N SER A 334 7.47 -3.91 -11.91
CA SER A 334 6.18 -3.61 -12.52
C SER A 334 6.24 -3.71 -14.05
N LEU A 335 7.28 -3.17 -14.68
CA LEU A 335 7.51 -3.28 -16.13
C LEU A 335 7.71 -4.73 -16.58
N GLN A 336 8.50 -5.51 -15.85
CA GLN A 336 8.66 -6.93 -16.15
C GLN A 336 7.33 -7.68 -16.11
N ARG A 337 6.47 -7.41 -15.11
CA ARG A 337 5.13 -8.01 -15.02
C ARG A 337 4.26 -7.63 -16.21
N LEU A 338 4.32 -6.37 -16.63
CA LEU A 338 3.61 -5.88 -17.81
C LEU A 338 4.08 -6.60 -19.09
N ILE A 339 5.38 -6.64 -19.34
CA ILE A 339 5.98 -7.27 -20.54
C ILE A 339 5.69 -8.76 -20.59
N LYS A 340 5.95 -9.50 -19.49
CA LYS A 340 5.70 -10.94 -19.40
C LYS A 340 4.26 -11.32 -19.74
N LYS A 341 3.31 -10.44 -19.39
CA LYS A 341 1.87 -10.73 -19.48
C LYS A 341 1.21 -10.18 -20.75
N TYR A 342 1.66 -9.03 -21.24
CA TYR A 342 0.99 -8.29 -22.31
C TYR A 342 1.92 -7.86 -23.44
N GLY A 343 3.20 -8.24 -23.45
CA GLY A 343 4.16 -7.78 -24.45
C GLY A 343 3.77 -8.03 -25.90
N ASP A 344 3.02 -9.09 -26.19
CA ASP A 344 2.48 -9.41 -27.51
C ASP A 344 1.25 -8.56 -27.91
N GLN A 345 0.66 -7.86 -26.96
CA GLN A 345 -0.54 -7.03 -27.11
C GLN A 345 -0.24 -5.53 -26.97
N MET A 346 0.97 -5.18 -26.55
CA MET A 346 1.41 -3.79 -26.42
C MET A 346 1.72 -3.22 -27.80
N LEU A 347 1.24 -2.00 -28.08
CA LEU A 347 1.51 -1.25 -29.30
C LEU A 347 2.22 0.05 -28.91
N ILE A 348 1.48 1.16 -28.78
CA ILE A 348 2.00 2.47 -28.36
C ILE A 348 2.62 2.44 -26.95
N GLU A 349 2.31 1.42 -26.15
CA GLU A 349 2.93 1.23 -24.85
C GLU A 349 4.42 0.93 -24.95
N TRP A 350 4.89 0.34 -26.06
CA TRP A 350 6.32 0.08 -26.25
C TRP A 350 7.15 1.37 -26.29
N ASP A 351 6.63 2.44 -26.89
CA ASP A 351 7.31 3.74 -26.93
C ASP A 351 7.58 4.26 -25.50
N LEU A 352 6.60 4.10 -24.61
CA LEU A 352 6.73 4.46 -23.19
C LEU A 352 7.70 3.54 -22.45
N VAL A 353 7.65 2.24 -22.71
CA VAL A 353 8.58 1.27 -22.11
C VAL A 353 10.02 1.59 -22.51
N PHE A 354 10.28 1.90 -23.79
CA PHE A 354 11.61 2.26 -24.26
C PHE A 354 12.09 3.60 -23.72
N ASP A 355 11.22 4.63 -23.66
CA ASP A 355 11.55 5.88 -22.96
C ASP A 355 11.92 5.61 -21.48
N TYR A 356 11.19 4.73 -20.80
CA TYR A 356 11.49 4.39 -19.40
C TYR A 356 12.81 3.66 -19.28
N LEU A 357 13.10 2.66 -20.10
CA LEU A 357 14.39 1.97 -20.09
C LEU A 357 15.55 2.96 -20.31
N ARG A 358 15.43 3.92 -21.24
CA ARG A 358 16.47 4.96 -21.43
C ARG A 358 16.65 5.82 -20.17
N ARG A 359 15.56 6.25 -19.53
CA ARG A 359 15.62 7.03 -18.26
C ARG A 359 16.19 6.23 -17.10
N LEU A 360 16.02 4.93 -17.11
CA LEU A 360 16.48 4.02 -16.06
C LEU A 360 17.95 3.60 -16.23
N PHE A 361 18.57 3.85 -17.38
CA PHE A 361 19.96 3.50 -17.65
C PHE A 361 20.97 3.97 -16.57
N PRO A 362 20.89 5.19 -16.00
CA PRO A 362 21.83 5.62 -14.96
C PRO A 362 21.90 4.68 -13.74
N TRP A 363 20.83 3.90 -13.49
CA TRP A 363 20.79 2.92 -12.41
C TRP A 363 21.62 1.66 -12.67
N MET A 364 22.13 1.45 -13.89
CA MET A 364 23.08 0.37 -14.20
C MET A 364 24.46 0.59 -13.55
N ALA A 365 24.83 1.85 -13.30
CA ALA A 365 26.12 2.22 -12.71
C ALA A 365 26.06 2.39 -11.18
N VAL A 366 24.87 2.30 -10.57
CA VAL A 366 24.70 2.46 -9.13
C VAL A 366 25.21 1.18 -8.45
N GLN A 367 26.46 1.22 -7.97
CA GLN A 367 26.99 0.22 -7.07
C GLN A 367 26.43 0.47 -5.67
N ALA A 368 25.83 -0.54 -5.03
CA ALA A 368 25.41 -0.36 -3.65
C ALA A 368 26.64 -0.36 -2.74
N PHE A 369 26.75 0.67 -1.90
CA PHE A 369 27.70 0.68 -0.80
C PHE A 369 27.15 -0.24 0.30
N ALA A 370 27.53 -1.52 0.25
CA ALA A 370 27.35 -2.55 1.27
C ALA A 370 25.89 -2.90 1.70
N ASP A 371 25.72 -4.20 1.99
CA ASP A 371 24.52 -4.95 2.39
C ASP A 371 23.46 -5.23 1.31
N GLU A 372 23.15 -6.52 1.14
CA GLU A 372 22.17 -7.15 0.24
C GLU A 372 20.83 -6.39 0.15
N GLY A 373 20.81 -5.34 -0.68
CA GLY A 373 19.68 -4.44 -0.85
C GLY A 373 19.00 -4.62 -2.21
N PRO A 374 17.81 -4.03 -2.42
CA PRO A 374 17.22 -3.95 -3.75
C PRO A 374 18.10 -3.20 -4.76
N ALA A 375 19.03 -2.36 -4.30
CA ALA A 375 20.01 -1.69 -5.15
C ALA A 375 21.01 -2.67 -5.81
N ASP A 376 21.45 -3.72 -5.11
CA ASP A 376 22.41 -4.71 -5.64
C ASP A 376 21.85 -5.52 -6.80
N ARG A 377 20.54 -5.77 -6.78
CA ARG A 377 19.85 -6.54 -7.82
C ARG A 377 19.31 -5.68 -8.94
N LEU A 378 19.31 -4.36 -8.79
CA LEU A 378 18.61 -3.46 -9.71
C LEU A 378 19.16 -3.54 -11.14
N ALA A 379 20.49 -3.54 -11.30
CA ALA A 379 21.12 -3.66 -12.62
C ALA A 379 20.77 -4.99 -13.30
N GLY A 380 20.73 -6.09 -12.54
CA GLY A 380 20.30 -7.40 -13.04
C GLY A 380 18.84 -7.40 -13.47
N GLU A 381 17.93 -6.87 -12.64
CA GLU A 381 16.50 -6.80 -12.97
C GLU A 381 16.21 -5.88 -14.16
N LEU A 382 16.99 -4.79 -14.33
CA LEU A 382 16.92 -3.93 -15.50
C LEU A 382 17.35 -4.68 -16.76
N LEU A 383 18.48 -5.40 -16.70
CA LEU A 383 18.95 -6.21 -17.81
C LEU A 383 17.94 -7.31 -18.16
N ASP A 384 17.40 -8.00 -17.16
CA ASP A 384 16.33 -8.99 -17.35
C ASP A 384 15.10 -8.37 -18.02
N THR A 385 14.78 -7.12 -17.72
CA THR A 385 13.68 -6.39 -18.38
C THR A 385 13.95 -6.21 -19.88
N LEU A 386 15.18 -5.85 -20.25
CA LEU A 386 15.59 -5.74 -21.65
C LEU A 386 15.54 -7.09 -22.37
N LEU A 387 16.04 -8.14 -21.72
CA LEU A 387 16.07 -9.51 -22.26
C LEU A 387 14.67 -10.10 -22.43
N LEU A 388 13.68 -9.68 -21.63
CA LEU A 388 12.28 -10.06 -21.86
C LEU A 388 11.74 -9.50 -23.18
N VAL A 389 12.15 -8.30 -23.58
CA VAL A 389 11.75 -7.71 -24.87
C VAL A 389 12.41 -8.49 -26.00
N GLU A 390 13.71 -8.78 -25.87
CA GLU A 390 14.44 -9.58 -26.86
C GLU A 390 13.82 -10.97 -27.04
N ALA A 391 13.45 -11.64 -25.95
CA ALA A 391 12.81 -12.95 -25.99
C ALA A 391 11.46 -12.94 -26.73
N LEU A 392 10.74 -11.82 -26.74
CA LEU A 392 9.51 -11.65 -27.53
C LEU A 392 9.79 -11.47 -29.03
N HIS A 393 10.95 -10.91 -29.39
CA HIS A 393 11.38 -10.76 -30.78
C HIS A 393 11.99 -12.05 -31.33
N HIS A 394 12.82 -12.73 -30.52
CA HIS A 394 13.53 -13.97 -30.84
C HIS A 394 13.13 -15.12 -29.90
N PRO A 395 11.93 -15.71 -30.05
CA PRO A 395 11.42 -16.74 -29.15
C PRO A 395 12.22 -18.06 -29.15
N LYS A 396 13.19 -18.22 -30.05
CA LYS A 396 14.04 -19.42 -30.19
C LYS A 396 15.18 -19.53 -29.16
N GLN A 397 15.43 -18.49 -28.35
CA GLN A 397 16.56 -18.45 -27.41
C GLN A 397 16.23 -18.93 -25.98
N LEU A 398 14.98 -19.28 -25.66
CA LEU A 398 14.66 -19.92 -24.37
C LEU A 398 14.82 -21.45 -24.46
N SER A 399 15.53 -22.02 -23.49
CA SER A 399 15.74 -23.47 -23.33
C SER A 399 14.48 -24.26 -23.00
N ASP A 400 13.37 -23.60 -22.68
CA ASP A 400 12.07 -24.22 -22.44
C ASP A 400 11.08 -23.88 -23.57
N PRO A 401 10.55 -24.88 -24.30
CA PRO A 401 9.51 -24.62 -25.30
C PRO A 401 8.23 -24.17 -24.58
N PRO A 402 7.66 -23.00 -24.89
CA PRO A 402 6.39 -22.61 -24.30
C PRO A 402 5.29 -23.55 -24.83
N LEU A 403 4.70 -24.33 -23.93
CA LEU A 403 3.43 -24.98 -24.17
C LEU A 403 2.41 -23.92 -24.61
N SER A 404 1.93 -24.06 -25.85
CA SER A 404 0.80 -23.32 -26.42
C SER A 404 0.96 -21.80 -26.52
N SER A 405 1.39 -21.30 -27.69
CA SER A 405 0.77 -20.13 -28.36
C SER A 405 1.56 -19.73 -29.61
N SER A 406 1.01 -20.01 -30.78
CA SER A 406 1.54 -19.62 -32.09
C SER A 406 1.58 -18.10 -32.37
N HIS A 407 1.44 -17.22 -31.37
CA HIS A 407 1.15 -15.80 -31.59
C HIS A 407 1.82 -14.79 -30.64
N ARG A 408 2.69 -15.19 -29.70
CA ARG A 408 3.45 -14.20 -28.91
C ARG A 408 4.63 -13.66 -29.72
N ARG A 409 4.39 -12.55 -30.45
CA ARG A 409 5.40 -11.84 -31.22
C ARG A 409 5.50 -10.40 -30.72
N PHE A 410 6.72 -9.91 -30.60
CA PHE A 410 6.99 -8.50 -30.38
C PHE A 410 6.31 -7.64 -31.45
N GLN A 411 5.56 -6.62 -31.02
CA GLN A 411 4.83 -5.67 -31.88
C GLN A 411 5.39 -4.24 -31.81
N GLY A 412 6.45 -4.03 -31.02
CA GLY A 412 7.08 -2.71 -30.90
C GLY A 412 8.02 -2.43 -32.08
N ASN A 413 8.55 -1.21 -32.11
CA ASN A 413 9.54 -0.81 -33.10
C ASN A 413 10.92 -1.40 -32.76
N LEU A 414 11.50 -2.16 -33.68
CA LEU A 414 12.84 -2.74 -33.52
C LEU A 414 13.96 -1.70 -33.50
N TYR A 415 13.82 -0.60 -34.24
CA TYR A 415 14.78 0.49 -34.20
C TYR A 415 14.85 1.11 -32.80
N ASP A 416 13.69 1.35 -32.18
CA ASP A 416 13.63 1.87 -30.82
C ASP A 416 14.19 0.89 -29.79
N PHE A 417 13.85 -0.40 -29.92
CA PHE A 417 14.39 -1.44 -29.06
C PHE A 417 15.92 -1.50 -29.14
N TYR A 418 16.48 -1.61 -30.35
CA TYR A 418 17.92 -1.71 -30.52
C TYR A 418 18.66 -0.41 -30.16
N ALA A 419 18.03 0.76 -30.30
CA ALA A 419 18.56 2.00 -29.75
C ALA A 419 18.66 1.96 -28.20
N VAL A 420 17.76 1.26 -27.51
CA VAL A 420 17.90 1.00 -26.06
C VAL A 420 19.04 0.02 -25.81
N VAL A 421 19.12 -1.09 -26.56
CA VAL A 421 20.20 -2.08 -26.41
C VAL A 421 21.58 -1.44 -26.56
N GLU A 422 21.74 -0.52 -27.50
CA GLU A 422 22.98 0.20 -27.74
C GLU A 422 23.41 1.05 -26.52
N VAL A 423 22.46 1.70 -25.84
CA VAL A 423 22.72 2.41 -24.58
C VAL A 423 23.19 1.43 -23.49
N TYR A 424 22.61 0.23 -23.45
CA TYR A 424 22.92 -0.81 -22.46
C TYR A 424 24.10 -1.73 -22.84
N MET A 425 24.73 -1.51 -23.99
CA MET A 425 25.63 -2.48 -24.66
C MET A 425 26.72 -3.04 -23.74
N ALA A 426 27.33 -2.20 -22.89
CA ALA A 426 28.40 -2.60 -21.98
C ALA A 426 27.97 -3.65 -20.92
N TYR A 427 26.66 -3.79 -20.69
CA TYR A 427 26.08 -4.72 -19.71
C TYR A 427 25.35 -5.90 -20.37
N CYS A 428 25.12 -5.84 -21.68
CA CYS A 428 24.34 -6.84 -22.39
C CYS A 428 25.11 -8.16 -22.58
N PRO A 429 24.41 -9.31 -22.58
CA PRO A 429 24.99 -10.57 -23.03
C PRO A 429 25.51 -10.46 -24.47
N LEU A 430 26.55 -11.23 -24.77
CA LEU A 430 27.17 -11.27 -26.09
C LEU A 430 26.15 -11.53 -27.21
N ALA A 431 25.21 -12.45 -27.01
CA ALA A 431 24.18 -12.79 -27.99
C ALA A 431 23.31 -11.58 -28.37
N THR A 432 22.92 -10.77 -27.38
CA THR A 432 22.12 -9.56 -27.59
C THR A 432 22.87 -8.52 -28.41
N VAL A 433 24.16 -8.34 -28.15
CA VAL A 433 25.01 -7.41 -28.91
C VAL A 433 25.24 -7.91 -30.34
N THR A 434 25.44 -9.22 -30.53
CA THR A 434 25.52 -9.85 -31.86
C THR A 434 24.22 -9.68 -32.66
N ASN A 435 23.06 -9.77 -32.01
CA ASN A 435 21.76 -9.52 -32.65
C ASN A 435 21.62 -8.04 -33.07
N LEU A 436 22.08 -7.10 -32.23
CA LEU A 436 22.14 -5.68 -32.58
C LEU A 436 23.02 -5.42 -33.82
N VAL A 437 24.20 -6.02 -33.91
CA VAL A 437 25.06 -5.90 -35.11
C VAL A 437 24.36 -6.44 -36.35
N THR A 438 23.69 -7.59 -36.22
CA THR A 438 22.92 -8.20 -37.32
C THR A 438 21.81 -7.27 -37.81
N PHE A 439 21.08 -6.65 -36.90
CA PHE A 439 20.04 -5.68 -37.22
C PHE A 439 20.61 -4.44 -37.93
N ARG A 440 21.71 -3.88 -37.44
CA ARG A 440 22.37 -2.72 -38.07
C ARG A 440 22.92 -3.04 -39.46
N ALA A 441 23.36 -4.29 -39.69
CA ALA A 441 23.90 -4.72 -40.98
C ALA A 441 22.86 -4.61 -42.12
N GLU A 442 21.56 -4.76 -41.83
CA GLU A 442 20.49 -4.66 -42.85
C GLU A 442 20.47 -3.28 -43.53
N ALA A 443 20.75 -2.22 -42.77
CA ALA A 443 20.77 -0.84 -43.25
C ALA A 443 22.10 -0.44 -43.93
N CYS A 444 23.10 -1.33 -43.91
CA CYS A 444 24.41 -1.09 -44.51
C CYS A 444 24.47 -1.54 -45.98
N HIS A 445 23.38 -2.13 -46.52
CA HIS A 445 23.32 -2.56 -47.91
C HIS A 445 22.78 -1.45 -48.84
N PRO A 446 23.39 -1.17 -50.01
CA PRO A 446 22.98 -0.07 -50.89
C PRO A 446 21.54 -0.15 -51.41
N ALA A 447 21.01 -1.36 -51.58
CA ALA A 447 19.62 -1.56 -51.97
C ALA A 447 18.62 -1.37 -50.81
N SER A 448 19.09 -1.33 -49.56
CA SER A 448 18.24 -1.19 -48.37
C SER A 448 18.08 0.27 -47.95
N ASP A 449 19.15 1.07 -47.99
CA ASP A 449 19.15 2.46 -47.55
C ASP A 449 20.04 3.34 -48.45
N SER A 450 19.58 4.54 -48.78
CA SER A 450 20.37 5.55 -49.49
C SER A 450 21.62 6.00 -48.71
N ASN A 451 21.59 5.94 -47.37
CA ASN A 451 22.69 6.32 -46.48
C ASN A 451 23.56 5.13 -46.07
N TRP A 452 23.48 4.00 -46.79
CA TRP A 452 24.15 2.74 -46.45
C TRP A 452 25.65 2.89 -46.12
N LEU A 453 26.38 3.75 -46.84
CA LEU A 453 27.82 3.94 -46.63
C LEU A 453 28.11 4.60 -45.27
N ALA A 454 27.29 5.57 -44.89
CA ALA A 454 27.37 6.20 -43.57
C ALA A 454 26.99 5.20 -42.46
N ASN A 455 25.93 4.41 -42.68
CA ASN A 455 25.52 3.35 -41.74
C ASN A 455 26.64 2.31 -41.54
N LEU A 456 27.34 1.94 -42.62
CA LEU A 456 28.46 0.99 -42.57
C LEU A 456 29.67 1.57 -41.83
N HIS A 457 29.99 2.84 -42.09
CA HIS A 457 31.02 3.56 -41.32
C HIS A 457 30.68 3.59 -39.83
N ASP A 458 29.44 3.94 -39.47
CA ASP A 458 28.99 3.99 -38.08
C ASP A 458 29.02 2.61 -37.42
N LEU A 459 28.69 1.54 -38.14
CA LEU A 459 28.78 0.16 -37.66
C LEU A 459 30.23 -0.20 -37.30
N VAL A 460 31.19 0.08 -38.18
CA VAL A 460 32.61 -0.18 -37.92
C VAL A 460 33.13 0.67 -36.76
N ALA A 461 32.79 1.96 -36.75
CA ALA A 461 33.20 2.89 -35.69
C ALA A 461 32.64 2.50 -34.31
N THR A 462 31.43 1.94 -34.25
CA THR A 462 30.77 1.57 -33.00
C THR A 462 31.19 0.19 -32.49
N PHE A 463 31.26 -0.81 -33.38
CA PHE A 463 31.40 -2.22 -32.98
C PHE A 463 32.77 -2.82 -33.22
N PHE A 464 33.62 -2.20 -34.06
CA PHE A 464 34.96 -2.71 -34.37
C PHE A 464 36.07 -1.84 -33.77
N ALA A 465 36.00 -0.53 -33.98
CA ALA A 465 37.07 0.41 -33.62
C ALA A 465 37.41 0.46 -32.11
N PRO A 466 36.45 0.40 -31.16
CA PRO A 466 36.78 0.47 -29.74
C PRO A 466 37.35 -0.86 -29.22
N THR A 467 38.50 -0.81 -28.56
CA THR A 467 39.17 -2.00 -27.97
C THR A 467 38.40 -2.64 -26.81
N GLY A 468 37.47 -1.90 -26.20
CA GLY A 468 36.60 -2.41 -25.13
C GLY A 468 35.46 -3.32 -25.60
N VAL A 469 35.22 -3.42 -26.91
CA VAL A 469 34.17 -4.29 -27.46
C VAL A 469 34.68 -5.73 -27.54
N HIS A 470 33.82 -6.71 -27.24
CA HIS A 470 34.19 -8.12 -27.26
C HIS A 470 34.61 -8.58 -28.66
N VAL A 471 35.72 -9.34 -28.77
CA VAL A 471 36.32 -9.77 -30.04
C VAL A 471 35.30 -10.41 -31.01
N ILE A 472 34.38 -11.25 -30.53
CA ILE A 472 33.34 -11.87 -31.37
C ILE A 472 32.46 -10.82 -32.07
N VAL A 473 32.09 -9.74 -31.37
CA VAL A 473 31.30 -8.63 -31.95
C VAL A 473 32.14 -7.87 -32.98
N ARG A 474 33.41 -7.60 -32.66
CA ARG A 474 34.38 -6.95 -33.56
C ARG A 474 34.56 -7.74 -34.86
N LEU A 475 34.73 -9.06 -34.76
CA LEU A 475 34.84 -9.96 -35.91
C LEU A 475 33.56 -10.01 -36.75
N GLN A 476 32.40 -9.99 -36.11
CA GLN A 476 31.12 -9.92 -36.83
C GLN A 476 30.97 -8.61 -37.61
N ALA A 477 31.34 -7.48 -37.01
CA ALA A 477 31.35 -6.19 -37.69
C ALA A 477 32.28 -6.18 -38.91
N LEU A 478 33.48 -6.78 -38.80
CA LEU A 478 34.37 -6.97 -39.94
C LEU A 478 33.79 -7.90 -41.01
N SER A 479 33.06 -8.96 -40.64
CA SER A 479 32.37 -9.84 -41.60
C SER A 479 31.33 -9.07 -42.40
N VAL A 480 30.55 -8.20 -41.75
CA VAL A 480 29.56 -7.34 -42.40
C VAL A 480 30.25 -6.38 -43.39
N LEU A 481 31.36 -5.74 -42.98
CA LEU A 481 32.17 -4.90 -43.87
C LEU A 481 32.65 -5.68 -45.09
N HIS A 482 33.23 -6.87 -44.89
CA HIS A 482 33.71 -7.72 -45.96
C HIS A 482 32.60 -8.08 -46.95
N GLU A 483 31.45 -8.54 -46.45
CA GLU A 483 30.31 -8.95 -47.26
C GLU A 483 29.77 -7.79 -48.11
N ILE A 484 29.65 -6.60 -47.54
CA ILE A 484 29.11 -5.44 -48.27
C ILE A 484 30.13 -4.93 -49.29
N VAL A 485 31.40 -4.81 -48.91
CA VAL A 485 32.46 -4.34 -49.82
C VAL A 485 32.66 -5.32 -50.98
N THR A 486 32.63 -6.63 -50.75
CA THR A 486 32.70 -7.63 -51.83
C THR A 486 31.48 -7.59 -52.75
N LEU A 487 30.27 -7.48 -52.18
CA LEU A 487 29.02 -7.42 -52.94
C LEU A 487 28.95 -6.15 -53.80
N CYS A 488 29.44 -5.03 -53.27
CA CYS A 488 29.31 -3.73 -53.91
C CYS A 488 30.56 -3.34 -54.71
N ARG A 489 31.55 -4.23 -54.87
CA ARG A 489 32.83 -3.97 -55.58
C ARG A 489 32.68 -3.42 -56.99
N HIS A 490 31.56 -3.72 -57.65
CA HIS A 490 31.28 -3.31 -59.03
C HIS A 490 30.42 -2.06 -59.12
N ILE A 491 29.86 -1.61 -57.99
CA ILE A 491 28.90 -0.51 -57.87
C ILE A 491 29.54 0.67 -57.12
N CYS A 492 30.52 0.38 -56.26
CA CYS A 492 31.24 1.36 -55.47
C CYS A 492 32.47 1.84 -56.21
N ASP A 493 32.52 3.15 -56.50
CA ASP A 493 33.73 3.86 -56.90
C ASP A 493 34.79 3.83 -55.76
N ASP A 494 36.02 4.27 -56.08
CA ASP A 494 37.19 4.43 -55.19
C ASP A 494 36.86 5.00 -53.80
N ARG A 495 35.76 5.75 -53.66
CA ARG A 495 35.27 6.30 -52.39
C ARG A 495 35.06 5.28 -51.27
N VAL A 496 34.57 4.08 -51.55
CA VAL A 496 34.36 3.08 -50.47
C VAL A 496 35.69 2.48 -50.01
N LEU A 497 36.66 2.41 -50.93
CA LEU A 497 38.01 1.99 -50.62
C LEU A 497 38.73 3.07 -49.78
N ASP A 498 38.68 4.32 -50.24
CA ASP A 498 39.40 5.44 -49.62
C ASP A 498 38.75 5.90 -48.30
N ASP A 499 37.42 6.03 -48.25
CA ASP A 499 36.73 6.62 -47.11
C ASP A 499 36.47 5.61 -45.98
N LEU A 500 36.55 4.30 -46.24
CA LEU A 500 36.15 3.27 -45.27
C LEU A 500 37.14 2.09 -45.18
N PHE A 501 37.47 1.45 -46.30
CA PHE A 501 38.31 0.25 -46.28
C PHE A 501 39.73 0.56 -45.78
N VAL A 502 40.39 1.57 -46.34
CA VAL A 502 41.75 1.98 -45.95
C VAL A 502 41.83 2.42 -44.47
N PRO A 503 40.94 3.29 -43.95
CA PRO A 503 40.89 3.60 -42.52
C PRO A 503 40.64 2.37 -41.64
N CYS A 504 39.77 1.45 -42.06
CA CYS A 504 39.53 0.22 -41.30
C CYS A 504 40.76 -0.70 -41.27
N LEU A 505 41.53 -0.79 -42.35
CA LEU A 505 42.79 -1.54 -42.38
C LEU A 505 43.83 -0.97 -41.41
N GLN A 506 43.87 0.35 -41.24
CA GLN A 506 44.74 0.99 -40.23
C GLN A 506 44.32 0.60 -38.81
N LEU A 507 43.02 0.66 -38.52
CA LEU A 507 42.48 0.25 -37.20
C LEU A 507 42.80 -1.22 -36.88
N VAL A 508 42.83 -2.10 -37.88
CA VAL A 508 43.20 -3.50 -37.67
C VAL A 508 44.73 -3.69 -37.57
N HIS A 509 45.51 -2.93 -38.35
CA HIS A 509 46.98 -2.99 -38.26
C HIS A 509 47.49 -2.64 -36.86
N ASP A 510 46.82 -1.66 -36.24
CA ASP A 510 47.12 -1.18 -34.89
C ASP A 510 46.40 -2.00 -33.79
N ASP A 511 45.70 -3.09 -34.15
CA ASP A 511 44.92 -3.92 -33.22
C ASP A 511 45.81 -4.94 -32.49
N ASP A 512 45.71 -4.97 -31.17
CA ASP A 512 46.45 -5.91 -30.33
C ASP A 512 45.86 -7.34 -30.37
N ASP A 513 44.62 -7.53 -30.87
CA ASP A 513 43.98 -8.85 -30.93
C ASP A 513 44.42 -9.66 -32.17
N PRO A 514 45.10 -10.81 -31.99
CA PRO A 514 45.57 -11.63 -33.11
C PRO A 514 44.44 -12.15 -34.01
N GLN A 515 43.24 -12.38 -33.48
CA GLN A 515 42.11 -12.89 -34.26
C GLN A 515 41.54 -11.81 -35.19
N ALA A 516 41.49 -10.56 -34.73
CA ALA A 516 41.10 -9.42 -35.57
C ALA A 516 42.12 -9.20 -36.70
N CYS A 517 43.42 -9.26 -36.38
CA CYS A 517 44.52 -9.17 -37.35
C CYS A 517 44.46 -10.27 -38.42
N VAL A 518 44.20 -11.52 -38.03
CA VAL A 518 44.06 -12.64 -38.98
C VAL A 518 42.83 -12.51 -39.87
N ALA A 519 41.69 -12.05 -39.33
CA ALA A 519 40.48 -11.82 -40.12
C ALA A 519 40.69 -10.74 -41.19
N CYS A 520 41.42 -9.67 -40.85
CA CYS A 520 41.79 -8.64 -41.81
C CYS A 520 42.81 -9.10 -42.86
N GLY A 521 43.75 -9.98 -42.49
CA GLY A 521 44.64 -10.61 -43.47
C GLY A 521 43.85 -11.27 -44.61
N ARG A 522 42.70 -11.89 -44.32
CA ARG A 522 41.82 -12.49 -45.34
C ARG A 522 41.11 -11.44 -46.21
N LEU A 523 40.65 -10.34 -45.61
CA LEU A 523 40.10 -9.17 -46.33
C LEU A 523 41.10 -8.57 -47.33
N HIS A 524 42.39 -8.56 -47.00
CA HIS A 524 43.46 -7.98 -47.81
C HIS A 524 43.90 -8.86 -49.01
N PHE A 525 43.54 -10.15 -49.03
CA PHE A 525 43.91 -11.08 -50.11
C PHE A 525 42.82 -11.26 -51.18
N GLU A 526 41.59 -10.80 -50.93
CA GLU A 526 40.44 -10.98 -51.82
C GLU A 526 40.01 -9.70 -52.58
N TYR A 527 40.62 -8.57 -52.24
CA TYR A 527 40.66 -7.32 -53.01
C TYR A 527 42.06 -7.13 -53.58
#